data_AF-A0A2W4YSW6-F1
#
_entry.id   AF-A0A2W4YSW6-F1
#
_cell.length_a   1.000
_cell.length_b   1.000
_cell.length_c   1.000
_cell.angle_alpha   90.00
_cell.angle_beta   90.00
_cell.angle_gamma   90.00
#
_symmetry.space_group_name_H-M   'P 1'
#
loop_
_entity.id
_entity.type
_entity.pdbx_description
1 polymer ?
#
loop_
_entity_poly.entity_id
_entity_poly.type
_entity_poly.pdbx_seq_one_letter_code
_entity_poly.pdbx_strand_id
1 'polypeptide(L)'
;MDTFLIPWFDHIRSTGVIDAFATPFSNYTPPYLYLLALVTPLGVVLPGLTVLKLLSMLGTVSLAGALWRLFSALDAPSPQRAAALTLILPSTLLNAPLLAQCDAMWAAACVMALAMAVERRHASMLTWLGLAIAFKLQAAFFGPFAVALLLNRRVGMHLWLIAPATAFATLLPAWAAGWPIADLLTIYVRQTGHFDLLSLNAPNPWIIVQALPVLQDLPLQGYAMAIAIGGSVAYIAWLAARRIGPELILPAALLAPLLLVSTLPRMHERYFFLADILAFALAVTMRNRAGWSIAALVQIGSSLAILGYVFDTQALSMLGAVAMIVATYRTAKLATRSIDNQTAETSSPIPREAIARPATTGGEVFSASA
;
A
#
# COMPACT_ATOMS: atom_id res chain seq x y z
N MET A 1 -11.12 -0.31 25.04
CA MET A 1 -11.58 -0.23 23.64
C MET A 1 -13.04 0.22 23.63
N ASP A 2 -13.33 1.42 24.16
CA ASP A 2 -14.59 2.10 23.81
C ASP A 2 -14.32 2.77 22.47
N THR A 3 -14.70 2.03 21.44
CA THR A 3 -14.07 2.02 20.12
C THR A 3 -14.77 3.02 19.22
N PHE A 4 -14.05 3.93 18.57
CA PHE A 4 -14.58 4.95 17.63
C PHE A 4 -15.66 4.44 16.65
N LEU A 5 -15.67 3.14 16.32
CA LEU A 5 -16.59 2.52 15.37
C LEU A 5 -17.96 2.15 15.96
N ILE A 6 -18.04 1.84 17.27
CA ILE A 6 -19.32 1.46 17.91
C ILE A 6 -20.31 2.63 17.90
N PRO A 7 -19.92 3.88 18.26
CA PRO A 7 -20.81 5.02 18.14
C PRO A 7 -21.36 5.23 16.72
N TRP A 8 -20.56 5.00 15.69
CA TRP A 8 -21.02 5.11 14.29
C TRP A 8 -22.01 4.00 13.94
N PHE A 9 -21.72 2.77 14.37
CA PHE A 9 -22.62 1.63 14.18
C PHE A 9 -23.97 1.88 14.86
N ASP A 10 -23.96 2.34 16.11
CA ASP A 10 -25.17 2.64 16.88
C ASP A 10 -25.94 3.83 16.30
N HIS A 11 -25.25 4.87 15.82
CA HIS A 11 -25.88 5.99 15.13
C HIS A 11 -26.63 5.55 13.86
N ILE A 12 -26.01 4.71 13.02
CA ILE A 12 -26.68 4.18 11.82
C ILE A 12 -27.87 3.31 12.22
N ARG A 13 -27.73 2.50 13.28
CA ARG A 13 -28.80 1.63 13.77
C ARG A 13 -30.00 2.41 14.30
N SER A 14 -29.77 3.51 15.01
CA SER A 14 -30.84 4.34 15.58
C SER A 14 -31.49 5.27 14.57
N THR A 15 -30.74 5.74 13.57
CA THR A 15 -31.22 6.73 12.59
C THR A 15 -31.79 6.07 11.33
N GLY A 16 -31.29 4.89 10.95
CA GLY A 16 -31.64 4.20 9.72
C GLY A 16 -30.49 4.21 8.70
N VAL A 17 -30.44 3.18 7.84
CA VAL A 17 -29.30 2.90 6.93
C VAL A 17 -29.07 3.97 5.86
N ILE A 18 -30.06 4.80 5.55
CA ILE A 18 -29.95 5.92 4.60
C ILE A 18 -29.90 7.25 5.36
N ASP A 19 -30.86 7.48 6.25
CA ASP A 19 -31.04 8.76 6.94
C ASP A 19 -29.85 9.15 7.83
N ALA A 20 -29.07 8.17 8.32
CA ALA A 20 -27.81 8.43 9.03
C ALA A 20 -26.82 9.29 8.22
N PHE A 21 -26.89 9.24 6.89
CA PHE A 21 -26.01 10.02 6.02
C PHE A 21 -26.52 11.45 5.74
N ALA A 22 -27.61 11.89 6.35
CA ALA A 22 -28.06 13.28 6.22
C ALA A 22 -27.17 14.28 6.96
N THR A 23 -26.36 13.82 7.92
CA THR A 23 -25.50 14.68 8.74
C THR A 23 -24.11 14.08 8.98
N PRO A 24 -23.08 14.88 9.27
CA PRO A 24 -21.76 14.36 9.61
C PRO A 24 -21.72 13.64 10.96
N PHE A 25 -21.26 12.39 10.99
CA PHE A 25 -21.13 11.60 12.23
C PHE A 25 -19.80 10.83 12.38
N SER A 26 -18.93 10.89 11.38
CA SER A 26 -17.69 10.12 11.34
C SER A 26 -16.53 10.96 10.83
N ASN A 27 -15.32 10.57 11.20
CA ASN A 27 -14.10 11.07 10.59
C ASN A 27 -13.66 10.21 9.39
N TYR A 28 -14.40 9.17 8.99
CA TYR A 28 -14.13 8.41 7.77
C TYR A 28 -14.93 8.96 6.63
N THR A 29 -14.39 8.80 5.42
CA THR A 29 -15.15 9.00 4.20
C THR A 29 -16.26 7.96 4.07
N PRO A 30 -17.34 8.29 3.35
CA PRO A 30 -18.52 7.45 3.25
C PRO A 30 -18.34 5.99 2.80
N PRO A 31 -17.37 5.59 1.94
CA PRO A 31 -17.28 4.20 1.45
C PRO A 31 -17.25 3.14 2.54
N TYR A 32 -16.45 3.35 3.60
CA TYR A 32 -16.44 2.43 4.74
C TYR A 32 -17.77 2.46 5.51
N LEU A 33 -18.36 3.65 5.65
CA LEU A 33 -19.63 3.84 6.36
C LEU A 33 -20.80 3.18 5.61
N TYR A 34 -20.78 3.15 4.28
CA TYR A 34 -21.77 2.41 3.50
C TYR A 34 -21.68 0.91 3.78
N LEU A 35 -20.46 0.36 3.82
CA LEU A 35 -20.27 -1.04 4.20
C LEU A 35 -20.74 -1.30 5.64
N LEU A 36 -20.47 -0.35 6.55
CA LEU A 36 -20.96 -0.41 7.91
C LEU A 36 -22.50 -0.45 7.95
N ALA A 37 -23.15 0.45 7.22
CA ALA A 37 -24.61 0.51 7.12
C ALA A 37 -25.23 -0.77 6.53
N LEU A 38 -24.58 -1.38 5.53
CA LEU A 38 -25.01 -2.64 4.94
C LEU A 38 -24.98 -3.80 5.95
N VAL A 39 -24.05 -3.80 6.90
CA VAL A 39 -23.94 -4.86 7.91
C VAL A 39 -24.67 -4.53 9.22
N THR A 40 -25.10 -3.28 9.42
CA THR A 40 -25.84 -2.85 10.63
C THR A 40 -27.08 -3.72 10.95
N PRO A 41 -27.88 -4.21 9.99
CA PRO A 41 -29.01 -5.10 10.29
C PRO A 41 -28.62 -6.38 11.04
N LEU A 42 -27.38 -6.86 10.91
CA LEU A 42 -26.89 -8.03 11.66
C LEU A 42 -26.81 -7.76 13.17
N GLY A 43 -26.77 -6.48 13.58
CA GLY A 43 -26.78 -6.04 14.97
C GLY A 43 -28.06 -6.38 15.75
N VAL A 44 -29.11 -6.85 15.07
CA VAL A 44 -30.32 -7.39 15.71
C VAL A 44 -30.03 -8.75 16.37
N VAL A 45 -29.10 -9.53 15.81
CA VAL A 45 -28.79 -10.91 16.23
C VAL A 45 -27.40 -11.01 16.87
N LEU A 46 -26.45 -10.19 16.43
CA LEU A 46 -25.06 -10.24 16.87
C LEU A 46 -24.67 -8.96 17.64
N PRO A 47 -23.78 -9.05 18.64
CA PRO A 47 -23.19 -7.86 19.26
C PRO A 47 -22.49 -6.97 18.23
N GLY A 48 -22.60 -5.64 18.36
CA GLY A 48 -22.03 -4.69 17.38
C GLY A 48 -20.52 -4.88 17.13
N LEU A 49 -19.75 -5.15 18.18
CA LEU A 49 -18.31 -5.47 18.03
C LEU A 49 -18.07 -6.73 17.19
N THR A 50 -18.90 -7.76 17.32
CA THR A 50 -18.81 -8.97 16.48
C THR A 50 -19.08 -8.63 15.02
N VAL A 51 -20.09 -7.79 14.74
CA VAL A 51 -20.39 -7.34 13.37
C VAL A 51 -19.21 -6.55 12.78
N LEU A 52 -18.60 -5.64 13.55
CA LEU A 52 -17.42 -4.88 13.14
C LEU A 52 -16.21 -5.79 12.83
N LYS A 53 -15.98 -6.83 13.64
CA LYS A 53 -14.91 -7.81 13.39
C LYS A 53 -15.18 -8.62 12.12
N LEU A 54 -16.41 -9.08 11.91
CA LEU A 54 -16.80 -9.80 10.68
C LEU A 54 -16.62 -8.93 9.43
N LEU A 55 -17.03 -7.65 9.49
CA LEU A 55 -16.80 -6.71 8.40
C LEU A 55 -15.31 -6.50 8.12
N SER A 56 -14.49 -6.40 9.18
CA SER A 56 -13.04 -6.29 9.05
C SER A 56 -12.43 -7.55 8.40
N MET A 57 -12.89 -8.74 8.79
CA MET A 57 -12.47 -10.02 8.20
C MET A 57 -12.89 -10.15 6.73
N LEU A 58 -14.06 -9.63 6.34
CA LEU A 58 -14.47 -9.55 4.93
C LEU A 58 -13.51 -8.66 4.11
N GLY A 59 -12.98 -7.59 4.73
CA GLY A 59 -11.89 -6.81 4.16
C GLY A 59 -10.64 -7.66 3.91
N THR A 60 -10.25 -8.52 4.85
CA THR A 60 -9.12 -9.45 4.71
C THR A 60 -9.36 -10.49 3.60
N VAL A 61 -10.60 -10.98 3.44
CA VAL A 61 -10.97 -11.86 2.31
C VAL A 61 -10.85 -11.12 0.98
N SER A 62 -11.31 -9.88 0.91
CA SER A 62 -11.19 -9.03 -0.27
C SER A 62 -9.72 -8.78 -0.65
N LEU A 63 -8.87 -8.58 0.36
CA LEU A 63 -7.42 -8.46 0.21
C LEU A 63 -6.78 -9.74 -0.34
N ALA A 64 -7.17 -10.92 0.15
CA ALA A 64 -6.71 -12.18 -0.41
C ALA A 64 -7.09 -12.30 -1.90
N GLY A 65 -8.30 -11.89 -2.29
CA GLY A 65 -8.71 -11.82 -3.70
C GLY A 65 -7.84 -10.86 -4.53
N ALA A 66 -7.50 -9.69 -3.98
CA ALA A 66 -6.60 -8.75 -4.65
C ALA A 66 -5.17 -9.30 -4.80
N LEU A 67 -4.65 -10.00 -3.79
CA LEU A 67 -3.34 -10.65 -3.87
C LEU A 67 -3.33 -11.83 -4.83
N TRP A 68 -4.40 -12.63 -4.89
CA TRP A 68 -4.54 -13.65 -5.93
C TRP A 68 -4.38 -13.02 -7.31
N ARG A 69 -5.07 -11.91 -7.55
CA ARG A 69 -5.00 -11.17 -8.81
C ARG A 69 -3.62 -10.59 -9.11
N LEU A 70 -2.91 -10.09 -8.09
CA LEU A 70 -1.54 -9.61 -8.20
C LEU A 70 -0.56 -10.75 -8.50
N PHE A 71 -0.66 -11.86 -7.77
CA PHE A 71 0.17 -13.04 -7.97
C PHE A 71 -0.01 -13.65 -9.35
N SER A 72 -1.24 -13.70 -9.87
CA SER A 72 -1.49 -14.10 -11.26
C SER A 72 -0.86 -13.14 -12.27
N ALA A 73 -0.90 -11.82 -12.02
CA ALA A 73 -0.27 -10.85 -12.91
C ALA A 73 1.27 -10.92 -12.90
N LEU A 74 1.85 -11.35 -11.78
CA LEU A 74 3.30 -11.53 -11.59
C LEU A 74 3.80 -12.92 -11.96
N ASP A 75 2.93 -13.81 -12.44
CA ASP A 75 3.23 -15.21 -12.72
C ASP A 75 3.86 -15.95 -11.52
N ALA A 76 3.37 -15.65 -10.32
CA ALA A 76 3.84 -16.29 -9.09
C ALA A 76 3.30 -17.72 -8.98
N PRO A 77 4.08 -18.67 -8.43
CA PRO A 77 3.66 -20.07 -8.36
C PRO A 77 2.50 -20.27 -7.38
N SER A 78 1.50 -21.05 -7.79
CA SER A 78 0.31 -21.36 -6.99
C SER A 78 -0.35 -20.11 -6.37
N PRO A 79 -0.78 -19.14 -7.21
CA PRO A 79 -1.23 -17.83 -6.74
C PRO A 79 -2.42 -17.91 -5.77
N GLN A 80 -3.28 -18.93 -5.91
CA GLN A 80 -4.41 -19.19 -5.01
C GLN A 80 -3.94 -19.58 -3.60
N ARG A 81 -2.92 -20.46 -3.50
CA ARG A 81 -2.38 -20.90 -2.20
C ARG A 81 -1.69 -19.74 -1.49
N ALA A 82 -0.89 -18.97 -2.22
CA ALA A 82 -0.24 -17.78 -1.68
C ALA A 82 -1.24 -16.72 -1.20
N ALA A 83 -2.31 -16.49 -1.95
CA ALA A 83 -3.39 -15.60 -1.54
C ALA A 83 -4.08 -16.08 -0.25
N ALA A 84 -4.39 -17.38 -0.15
CA ALA A 84 -5.01 -17.94 1.05
C ALA A 84 -4.15 -17.77 2.32
N LEU A 85 -2.82 -17.85 2.20
CA LEU A 85 -1.90 -17.61 3.32
C LEU A 85 -2.00 -16.19 3.89
N THR A 86 -2.54 -15.23 3.12
CA THR A 86 -2.76 -13.86 3.60
C THR A 86 -3.76 -13.82 4.75
N LEU A 87 -4.71 -14.74 4.80
CA LEU A 87 -5.74 -14.78 5.85
C LEU A 87 -5.16 -15.05 7.24
N ILE A 88 -3.96 -15.64 7.29
CA ILE A 88 -3.30 -16.09 8.53
C ILE A 88 -1.97 -15.38 8.79
N LEU A 89 -1.67 -14.28 8.10
CA LEU A 89 -0.49 -13.48 8.41
C LEU A 89 -0.64 -12.86 9.81
N PRO A 90 0.47 -12.71 10.57
CA PRO A 90 0.43 -12.05 11.87
C PRO A 90 -0.25 -10.68 11.80
N SER A 91 0.16 -9.84 10.85
CA SER A 91 -0.45 -8.51 10.62
C SER A 91 -1.95 -8.55 10.34
N THR A 92 -2.45 -9.51 9.55
CA THR A 92 -3.89 -9.60 9.23
C THR A 92 -4.72 -10.10 10.41
N LEU A 93 -4.18 -11.04 11.20
CA LEU A 93 -4.84 -11.56 12.40
C LEU A 93 -4.89 -10.51 13.51
N LEU A 94 -3.83 -9.70 13.66
CA LEU A 94 -3.80 -8.59 14.59
C LEU A 94 -4.68 -7.42 14.13
N ASN A 95 -4.81 -7.17 12.82
CA ASN A 95 -5.61 -6.05 12.32
C ASN A 95 -7.13 -6.28 12.43
N ALA A 96 -7.64 -7.37 11.84
CA ALA A 96 -9.08 -7.58 11.74
C ALA A 96 -9.67 -8.33 12.95
N PRO A 97 -9.27 -9.59 13.26
CA PRO A 97 -9.78 -10.33 14.42
C PRO A 97 -9.52 -9.68 15.77
N LEU A 98 -8.32 -9.17 16.02
CA LEU A 98 -7.95 -8.58 17.30
C LEU A 98 -8.49 -7.14 17.44
N LEU A 99 -8.14 -6.25 16.51
CA LEU A 99 -8.43 -4.80 16.62
C LEU A 99 -9.71 -4.31 15.91
N ALA A 100 -10.41 -5.16 15.14
CA ALA A 100 -11.57 -4.78 14.33
C ALA A 100 -11.29 -3.60 13.37
N GLN A 101 -10.09 -3.55 12.78
CA GLN A 101 -9.69 -2.50 11.85
C GLN A 101 -9.99 -2.87 10.40
N CYS A 102 -10.30 -1.85 9.61
CA CYS A 102 -10.64 -2.00 8.19
C CYS A 102 -9.43 -1.83 7.24
N ASP A 103 -8.19 -1.93 7.72
CA ASP A 103 -7.03 -1.56 6.91
C ASP A 103 -6.84 -2.47 5.69
N ALA A 104 -7.33 -3.70 5.76
CA ALA A 104 -7.38 -4.62 4.63
C ALA A 104 -8.16 -4.09 3.42
N MET A 105 -9.18 -3.25 3.62
CA MET A 105 -10.04 -2.77 2.52
C MET A 105 -9.30 -1.80 1.59
N TRP A 106 -8.67 -0.77 2.14
CA TRP A 106 -7.90 0.19 1.34
C TRP A 106 -6.61 -0.45 0.81
N ALA A 107 -5.98 -1.35 1.58
CA ALA A 107 -4.82 -2.08 1.12
C ALA A 107 -5.15 -3.02 -0.06
N ALA A 108 -6.32 -3.68 -0.04
CA ALA A 108 -6.79 -4.50 -1.16
C ALA A 108 -6.93 -3.68 -2.44
N ALA A 109 -7.48 -2.47 -2.35
CA ALA A 109 -7.60 -1.57 -3.48
C ALA A 109 -6.21 -1.11 -3.99
N CYS A 110 -5.24 -0.81 -3.11
CA CYS A 110 -3.85 -0.54 -3.52
C CYS A 110 -3.18 -1.74 -4.20
N VAL A 111 -3.36 -2.96 -3.67
CA VAL A 111 -2.84 -4.20 -4.28
C VAL A 111 -3.45 -4.45 -5.65
N MET A 112 -4.75 -4.20 -5.80
CA MET A 112 -5.42 -4.31 -7.09
C MET A 112 -4.94 -3.25 -8.08
N ALA A 113 -4.71 -2.02 -7.62
CA ALA A 113 -4.09 -0.97 -8.43
C ALA A 113 -2.70 -1.42 -8.92
N LEU A 114 -1.89 -2.03 -8.06
CA LEU A 114 -0.60 -2.61 -8.44
C LEU A 114 -0.76 -3.75 -9.45
N ALA A 115 -1.73 -4.65 -9.28
CA ALA A 115 -1.98 -5.73 -10.23
C ALA A 115 -2.34 -5.18 -11.62
N MET A 116 -3.22 -4.18 -11.70
CA MET A 116 -3.54 -3.50 -12.96
C MET A 116 -2.32 -2.78 -13.54
N ALA A 117 -1.45 -2.25 -12.69
CA ALA A 117 -0.21 -1.61 -13.09
C ALA A 117 0.78 -2.62 -13.69
N VAL A 118 0.93 -3.82 -13.13
CA VAL A 118 1.75 -4.90 -13.71
C VAL A 118 1.30 -5.19 -15.14
N GLU A 119 -0.01 -5.23 -15.37
CA GLU A 119 -0.62 -5.48 -16.68
C GLU A 119 -0.70 -4.25 -17.59
N ARG A 120 -0.15 -3.11 -17.17
CA ARG A 120 -0.19 -1.84 -17.92
C ARG A 120 -1.62 -1.32 -18.21
N ARG A 121 -2.60 -1.69 -17.38
CA ARG A 121 -3.99 -1.21 -17.42
C ARG A 121 -4.16 0.05 -16.57
N HIS A 122 -3.60 1.17 -17.03
CA HIS A 122 -3.48 2.40 -16.24
C HIS A 122 -4.82 3.03 -15.82
N ALA A 123 -5.85 2.99 -16.66
CA ALA A 123 -7.19 3.47 -16.28
C ALA A 123 -7.75 2.68 -15.10
N SER A 124 -7.71 1.34 -15.17
CA SER A 124 -8.14 0.47 -14.07
C SER A 124 -7.28 0.66 -12.81
N MET A 125 -5.96 0.81 -12.96
CA MET A 125 -5.06 1.15 -11.85
C MET A 125 -5.51 2.43 -11.13
N LEU A 126 -5.83 3.48 -11.88
CA LEU A 126 -6.26 4.77 -11.33
C LEU A 126 -7.65 4.70 -10.69
N THR A 127 -8.58 3.89 -11.23
CA THR A 127 -9.87 3.61 -10.58
C THR A 127 -9.66 2.97 -9.21
N TRP A 128 -8.84 1.92 -9.13
CA TRP A 128 -8.54 1.25 -7.86
C TRP A 128 -7.80 2.15 -6.87
N LEU A 129 -6.88 3.00 -7.35
CA LEU A 129 -6.20 3.99 -6.52
C LEU A 129 -7.19 5.02 -5.95
N GLY A 130 -8.11 5.52 -6.78
CA GLY A 130 -9.17 6.42 -6.34
C GLY A 130 -10.06 5.78 -5.27
N LEU A 131 -10.44 4.51 -5.46
CA LEU A 131 -11.20 3.75 -4.47
C LEU A 131 -10.41 3.54 -3.17
N ALA A 132 -9.11 3.25 -3.25
CA ALA A 132 -8.25 3.10 -2.07
C ALA A 132 -8.21 4.39 -1.24
N ILE A 133 -7.98 5.53 -1.90
CA ILE A 133 -8.01 6.86 -1.29
C ILE A 133 -9.38 7.13 -0.68
N ALA A 134 -10.46 6.74 -1.35
CA ALA A 134 -11.82 6.94 -0.85
C ALA A 134 -12.17 6.11 0.38
N PHE A 135 -11.53 4.95 0.60
CA PHE A 135 -11.66 4.20 1.84
C PHE A 135 -10.87 4.83 2.98
N LYS A 136 -9.62 5.24 2.72
CA LYS A 136 -8.73 5.79 3.73
C LYS A 136 -7.59 6.62 3.12
N LEU A 137 -7.26 7.73 3.78
CA LEU A 137 -6.14 8.59 3.41
C LEU A 137 -4.79 7.85 3.41
N GLN A 138 -4.64 6.80 4.21
CA GLN A 138 -3.45 5.95 4.29
C GLN A 138 -3.06 5.34 2.93
N ALA A 139 -3.98 5.22 1.98
CA ALA A 139 -3.65 4.85 0.60
C ALA A 139 -2.63 5.82 -0.05
N ALA A 140 -2.52 7.06 0.44
CA ALA A 140 -1.52 8.04 -0.01
C ALA A 140 -0.06 7.57 0.21
N PHE A 141 0.19 6.62 1.12
CA PHE A 141 1.52 6.02 1.29
C PHE A 141 2.02 5.29 0.03
N PHE A 142 1.09 4.84 -0.83
CA PHE A 142 1.37 4.26 -2.15
C PHE A 142 1.52 5.31 -3.26
N GLY A 143 1.12 6.56 -2.99
CA GLY A 143 1.06 7.66 -3.95
C GLY A 143 2.39 7.95 -4.67
N PRO A 144 3.53 8.07 -3.97
CA PRO A 144 4.82 8.30 -4.61
C PRO A 144 5.19 7.23 -5.64
N PHE A 145 4.92 5.95 -5.35
CA PHE A 145 5.12 4.86 -6.31
C PHE A 145 4.19 5.01 -7.53
N ALA A 146 2.91 5.28 -7.29
CA ALA A 146 1.93 5.45 -8.35
C ALA A 146 2.32 6.61 -9.29
N VAL A 147 2.63 7.78 -8.74
CA VAL A 147 3.04 8.97 -9.50
C VAL A 147 4.31 8.67 -10.31
N ALA A 148 5.33 8.11 -9.68
CA ALA A 148 6.58 7.75 -10.36
C ALA A 148 6.34 6.79 -11.53
N LEU A 149 5.47 5.79 -11.35
CA LEU A 149 5.13 4.82 -12.38
C LEU A 149 4.37 5.46 -13.55
N LEU A 150 3.44 6.38 -13.28
CA LEU A 150 2.70 7.12 -14.32
C LEU A 150 3.63 8.01 -15.14
N LEU A 151 4.56 8.72 -14.47
CA LEU A 151 5.59 9.52 -15.12
C LEU A 151 6.53 8.66 -15.97
N ASN A 152 7.03 7.56 -15.38
CA ASN A 152 7.91 6.61 -16.05
C ASN A 152 7.31 6.06 -17.35
N ARG A 153 6.03 5.72 -17.29
CA ARG A 153 5.29 5.14 -18.41
C ARG A 153 4.62 6.18 -19.30
N ARG A 154 4.85 7.47 -19.05
CA ARG A 154 4.29 8.60 -19.82
C ARG A 154 2.76 8.50 -20.00
N VAL A 155 2.07 8.12 -18.93
CA VAL A 155 0.61 7.98 -18.94
C VAL A 155 -0.03 9.35 -19.12
N GLY A 156 -0.89 9.50 -20.12
CA GLY A 156 -1.53 10.78 -20.46
C GLY A 156 -2.25 11.41 -19.26
N MET A 157 -2.02 12.70 -19.03
CA MET A 157 -2.51 13.42 -17.84
C MET A 157 -4.04 13.40 -17.69
N HIS A 158 -4.79 13.26 -18.78
CA HIS A 158 -6.25 13.12 -18.75
C HIS A 158 -6.70 11.89 -17.95
N LEU A 159 -5.94 10.78 -17.98
CA LEU A 159 -6.26 9.59 -17.18
C LEU A 159 -6.08 9.83 -15.69
N TRP A 160 -5.20 10.76 -15.29
CA TRP A 160 -4.92 11.01 -13.87
C TRP A 160 -6.17 11.49 -13.12
N LEU A 161 -7.11 12.11 -13.83
CA LEU A 161 -8.41 12.51 -13.31
C LEU A 161 -9.32 11.33 -12.91
N ILE A 162 -9.04 10.11 -13.37
CA ILE A 162 -9.83 8.92 -13.02
C ILE A 162 -9.77 8.64 -11.51
N ALA A 163 -8.60 8.79 -10.88
CA ALA A 163 -8.47 8.55 -9.44
C ALA A 163 -9.31 9.54 -8.59
N PRO A 164 -9.17 10.88 -8.73
CA PRO A 164 -10.02 11.82 -8.00
C PRO A 164 -11.49 11.72 -8.40
N ALA A 165 -11.82 11.45 -9.68
CA ALA A 165 -13.19 11.26 -10.10
C ALA A 165 -13.83 10.01 -9.45
N THR A 166 -13.08 8.90 -9.36
CA THR A 166 -13.55 7.69 -8.68
C THR A 166 -13.77 7.98 -7.20
N ALA A 167 -12.84 8.64 -6.52
CA ALA A 167 -12.98 9.00 -5.12
C ALA A 167 -14.21 9.89 -4.88
N PHE A 168 -14.37 10.94 -5.70
CA PHE A 168 -15.53 11.84 -5.65
C PHE A 168 -16.85 11.12 -5.91
N ALA A 169 -16.90 10.20 -6.88
CA ALA A 169 -18.10 9.43 -7.19
C ALA A 169 -18.61 8.64 -5.97
N THR A 170 -17.70 8.16 -5.11
CA THR A 170 -18.12 7.47 -3.89
C THR A 170 -18.75 8.38 -2.83
N LEU A 171 -18.57 9.70 -2.93
CA LEU A 171 -19.19 10.67 -2.01
C LEU A 171 -20.65 10.95 -2.39
N LEU A 172 -21.05 10.66 -3.63
CA LEU A 172 -22.35 11.04 -4.17
C LEU A 172 -23.55 10.49 -3.38
N PRO A 173 -23.57 9.22 -2.91
CA PRO A 173 -24.71 8.72 -2.14
C PRO A 173 -24.92 9.47 -0.82
N ALA A 174 -23.87 9.73 -0.04
CA ALA A 174 -23.96 10.50 1.20
C ALA A 174 -24.37 11.96 0.93
N TRP A 175 -23.84 12.56 -0.14
CA TRP A 175 -24.23 13.91 -0.53
C TRP A 175 -25.72 13.99 -0.91
N ALA A 176 -26.20 13.02 -1.68
CA ALA A 176 -27.62 12.92 -2.06
C ALA A 176 -28.53 12.68 -0.84
N ALA A 177 -28.04 12.00 0.20
CA ALA A 177 -28.76 11.79 1.46
C ALA A 177 -28.80 13.05 2.35
N GLY A 178 -27.99 14.07 2.07
CA GLY A 178 -27.99 15.36 2.77
C GLY A 178 -26.67 15.76 3.42
N TRP A 179 -25.65 14.88 3.46
CA TRP A 179 -24.34 15.22 4.02
C TRP A 179 -23.72 16.40 3.25
N PRO A 180 -23.41 17.53 3.91
CA PRO A 180 -22.85 18.69 3.22
C PRO A 180 -21.57 18.35 2.45
N ILE A 181 -21.52 18.71 1.16
CA ILE A 181 -20.38 18.39 0.29
C ILE A 181 -19.07 18.98 0.79
N ALA A 182 -19.12 20.15 1.43
CA ALA A 182 -17.95 20.78 2.04
C ALA A 182 -17.36 19.92 3.17
N ASP A 183 -18.22 19.26 3.96
CA ASP A 183 -17.78 18.32 4.98
C ASP A 183 -17.11 17.11 4.34
N LEU A 184 -17.78 16.48 3.36
CA LEU A 184 -17.26 15.32 2.63
C LEU A 184 -15.89 15.57 1.99
N LEU A 185 -15.70 16.72 1.33
CA LEU A 185 -14.45 17.07 0.66
C LEU A 185 -13.30 17.41 1.63
N THR A 186 -13.60 17.75 2.88
CA THR A 186 -12.59 18.21 3.86
C THR A 186 -12.36 17.22 5.01
N ILE A 187 -12.98 16.03 4.99
CA ILE A 187 -12.81 15.00 6.03
C ILE A 187 -11.34 14.76 6.34
N TYR A 188 -10.51 14.55 5.31
CA TYR A 188 -9.09 14.28 5.48
C TYR A 188 -8.28 15.48 5.98
N VAL A 189 -8.66 16.70 5.60
CA VAL A 189 -8.03 17.92 6.12
C VAL A 189 -8.33 18.08 7.61
N ARG A 190 -9.53 17.74 8.07
CA ARG A 190 -9.90 17.83 9.50
C ARG A 190 -9.21 16.77 10.36
N GLN A 191 -8.82 15.63 9.78
CA GLN A 191 -8.07 14.59 10.51
C GLN A 191 -6.66 15.04 10.90
N THR A 192 -6.02 15.94 10.14
CA THR A 192 -4.61 16.26 10.35
C THR A 192 -4.34 17.05 11.63
N GLY A 193 -5.35 17.53 12.36
CA GLY A 193 -5.18 18.37 13.56
C GLY A 193 -5.21 17.67 14.93
N HIS A 194 -5.36 16.34 15.00
CA HIS A 194 -5.79 15.68 16.25
C HIS A 194 -4.69 15.23 17.22
N PHE A 195 -3.41 15.14 16.81
CA PHE A 195 -2.34 14.59 17.67
C PHE A 195 -1.02 15.35 17.54
N ASP A 196 -0.38 15.64 18.67
CA ASP A 196 0.91 16.35 18.72
C ASP A 196 2.14 15.43 18.70
N LEU A 197 1.94 14.13 18.89
CA LEU A 197 3.02 13.14 18.88
C LEU A 197 3.50 12.81 17.47
N LEU A 198 4.80 12.57 17.32
CA LEU A 198 5.40 12.14 16.04
C LEU A 198 5.06 10.68 15.72
N SER A 199 4.95 9.83 16.73
CA SER A 199 4.56 8.43 16.59
C SER A 199 3.59 8.02 17.70
N LEU A 200 2.46 7.48 17.28
CA LEU A 200 1.42 6.87 18.10
C LEU A 200 1.61 5.35 18.04
N ASN A 201 2.74 4.87 18.58
CA ASN A 201 3.21 3.48 18.51
C ASN A 201 3.52 2.94 17.10
N ALA A 202 3.62 3.79 16.06
CA ALA A 202 4.16 3.32 14.78
C ALA A 202 5.61 2.83 14.96
N PRO A 203 5.99 1.68 14.37
CA PRO A 203 7.36 1.18 14.37
C PRO A 203 8.22 1.97 13.38
N ASN A 204 8.35 3.28 13.60
CA ASN A 204 9.13 4.19 12.77
C ASN A 204 10.27 4.85 13.57
N PRO A 205 11.27 5.46 12.93
CA PRO A 205 12.35 6.15 13.64
C PRO A 205 11.87 7.19 14.67
N TRP A 206 10.72 7.81 14.43
CA TRP A 206 10.17 8.84 15.31
C TRP A 206 9.81 8.33 16.71
N ILE A 207 9.41 7.05 16.86
CA ILE A 207 9.15 6.48 18.20
C ILE A 207 10.40 6.46 19.08
N ILE A 208 11.59 6.35 18.48
CA ILE A 208 12.88 6.40 19.17
C ILE A 208 13.26 7.86 19.42
N VAL A 209 13.19 8.70 18.38
CA VAL A 209 13.55 10.13 18.46
C VAL A 209 12.72 10.86 19.53
N GLN A 210 11.41 10.63 19.58
CA GLN A 210 10.53 11.28 20.55
C GLN A 210 10.82 10.89 22.01
N ALA A 211 11.46 9.72 22.22
CA ALA A 211 11.82 9.24 23.55
C ALA A 211 13.15 9.82 24.06
N LEU A 212 13.88 10.57 23.23
CA LEU A 212 15.14 11.22 23.61
C LEU A 212 14.87 12.65 24.13
N PRO A 213 15.06 12.93 25.44
CA PRO A 213 14.71 14.23 26.02
C PRO A 213 15.45 15.41 25.37
N VAL A 214 16.70 15.20 24.97
CA VAL A 214 17.57 16.24 24.36
C VAL A 214 17.04 16.78 23.03
N LEU A 215 16.11 16.09 22.37
CA LEU A 215 15.59 16.47 21.06
C LEU A 215 14.21 17.16 21.13
N GLN A 216 13.60 17.26 22.31
CA GLN A 216 12.20 17.68 22.45
C GLN A 216 11.97 19.17 22.15
N ASP A 217 12.98 20.02 22.33
CA ASP A 217 12.90 21.46 22.02
C ASP A 217 13.04 21.77 20.52
N LEU A 218 13.39 20.77 19.71
CA LEU A 218 13.54 20.95 18.26
C LEU A 218 12.17 20.91 17.56
N PRO A 219 12.02 21.59 16.41
CA PRO A 219 10.78 21.56 15.61
C PRO A 219 10.66 20.24 14.82
N LEU A 220 10.66 19.10 15.53
CA LEU A 220 10.75 17.75 14.96
C LEU A 220 9.62 17.44 13.97
N GLN A 221 8.41 17.98 14.18
CA GLN A 221 7.31 17.80 13.23
C GLN A 221 7.61 18.45 11.87
N GLY A 222 8.23 19.63 11.88
CA GLY A 222 8.65 20.33 10.67
C GLY A 222 9.75 19.57 9.93
N TYR A 223 10.73 19.04 10.66
CA TYR A 223 11.76 18.18 10.07
C TYR A 223 11.18 16.88 9.50
N ALA A 224 10.26 16.23 10.21
CA ALA A 224 9.59 15.03 9.72
C ALA A 224 8.84 15.30 8.42
N MET A 225 8.10 16.40 8.34
CA MET A 225 7.40 16.80 7.12
C MET A 225 8.37 17.12 5.98
N ALA A 226 9.44 17.87 6.25
CA ALA A 226 10.45 18.20 5.24
C ALA A 226 11.15 16.94 4.69
N ILE A 227 11.51 15.99 5.56
CA ILE A 227 12.10 14.70 5.17
C ILE A 227 11.10 13.88 4.34
N ALA A 228 9.84 13.82 4.75
CA ALA A 228 8.82 13.06 4.03
C ALA A 228 8.54 13.64 2.62
N ILE A 229 8.41 14.97 2.50
CA ILE A 229 8.19 15.64 1.22
C ILE A 229 9.42 15.50 0.33
N GLY A 230 10.60 15.89 0.83
CA GLY A 230 11.85 15.82 0.08
C GLY A 230 12.20 14.39 -0.34
N GLY A 231 12.03 13.42 0.57
CA GLY A 231 12.20 12.00 0.31
C GLY A 231 11.21 11.46 -0.73
N SER A 232 9.95 11.89 -0.70
CA SER A 232 8.95 11.52 -1.71
C SER A 232 9.32 12.06 -3.08
N VAL A 233 9.71 13.33 -3.19
CA VAL A 233 10.15 13.94 -4.45
C VAL A 233 11.39 13.23 -4.99
N ALA A 234 12.39 12.97 -4.14
CA ALA A 234 13.60 12.25 -4.50
C ALA A 234 13.30 10.82 -4.96
N TYR A 235 12.44 10.09 -4.26
CA TYR A 235 12.00 8.75 -4.64
C TYR A 235 11.25 8.76 -5.98
N ILE A 236 10.35 9.72 -6.19
CA ILE A 236 9.61 9.86 -7.45
C ILE A 236 10.57 10.12 -8.60
N ALA A 237 11.47 11.08 -8.46
CA ALA A 237 12.46 11.42 -9.48
C ALA A 237 13.39 10.23 -9.78
N TRP A 238 13.87 9.56 -8.73
CA TRP A 238 14.71 8.37 -8.84
C TRP A 238 14.01 7.26 -9.62
N LEU A 239 12.78 6.90 -9.28
CA LEU A 239 12.08 5.79 -9.92
C LEU A 239 11.59 6.16 -11.34
N ALA A 240 11.11 7.39 -11.54
CA ALA A 240 10.64 7.86 -12.84
C ALA A 240 11.74 7.85 -13.90
N ALA A 241 13.00 8.08 -13.50
CA ALA A 241 14.17 8.10 -14.37
C ALA A 241 14.76 6.70 -14.71
N ARG A 242 14.15 5.60 -14.25
CA ARG A 242 14.72 4.24 -14.37
C ARG A 242 13.81 3.33 -15.18
N ARG A 243 14.37 2.25 -15.75
CA ARG A 243 13.53 1.23 -16.39
C ARG A 243 12.84 0.40 -15.31
N ILE A 244 11.51 0.42 -15.30
CA ILE A 244 10.71 -0.38 -14.36
C ILE A 244 10.38 -1.72 -14.99
N GLY A 245 11.24 -2.70 -14.74
CA GLY A 245 11.04 -4.11 -15.11
C GLY A 245 10.26 -4.92 -14.05
N PRO A 246 9.94 -6.19 -14.35
CA PRO A 246 9.24 -7.10 -13.43
C PRO A 246 9.95 -7.27 -12.08
N GLU A 247 11.29 -7.24 -12.07
CA GLU A 247 12.07 -7.37 -10.85
C GLU A 247 12.02 -6.13 -9.95
N LEU A 248 11.79 -4.94 -10.52
CA LEU A 248 11.82 -3.67 -9.79
C LEU A 248 10.45 -3.24 -9.29
N ILE A 249 9.37 -3.58 -10.01
CA ILE A 249 8.04 -3.01 -9.74
C ILE A 249 7.55 -3.31 -8.31
N LEU A 250 7.78 -4.52 -7.81
CA LEU A 250 7.31 -4.93 -6.49
C LEU A 250 8.22 -4.42 -5.35
N PRO A 251 9.57 -4.48 -5.41
CA PRO A 251 10.43 -3.78 -4.46
C PRO A 251 10.16 -2.27 -4.41
N ALA A 252 9.95 -1.63 -5.56
CA ALA A 252 9.63 -0.21 -5.61
C ALA A 252 8.28 0.08 -4.94
N ALA A 253 7.25 -0.69 -5.25
CA ALA A 253 5.93 -0.58 -4.63
C ALA A 253 5.96 -0.74 -3.11
N LEU A 254 6.76 -1.68 -2.59
CA LEU A 254 6.98 -1.89 -1.16
C LEU A 254 7.77 -0.74 -0.52
N LEU A 255 8.79 -0.23 -1.21
CA LEU A 255 9.65 0.82 -0.67
C LEU A 255 8.88 2.13 -0.39
N ALA A 256 7.85 2.45 -1.17
CA ALA A 256 7.04 3.65 -0.97
C ALA A 256 6.39 3.73 0.43
N PRO A 257 5.53 2.78 0.86
CA PRO A 257 4.97 2.83 2.21
C PRO A 257 6.02 2.67 3.30
N LEU A 258 7.10 1.91 3.08
CA LEU A 258 8.21 1.83 4.04
C LEU A 258 8.86 3.19 4.28
N LEU A 259 9.12 3.98 3.24
CA LEU A 259 9.68 5.32 3.35
C LEU A 259 8.68 6.31 3.96
N LEU A 260 7.44 6.32 3.47
CA LEU A 260 6.46 7.33 3.85
C LEU A 260 6.03 7.17 5.32
N VAL A 261 5.71 5.96 5.75
CA VAL A 261 5.32 5.71 7.14
C VAL A 261 6.51 5.85 8.10
N SER A 262 7.74 5.63 7.62
CA SER A 262 8.94 5.90 8.43
C SER A 262 9.21 7.39 8.63
N THR A 263 8.86 8.25 7.67
CA THR A 263 9.29 9.65 7.64
C THR A 263 8.18 10.63 8.02
N LEU A 264 6.92 10.31 7.77
CA LEU A 264 5.81 11.16 8.18
C LEU A 264 5.64 11.18 9.71
N PRO A 265 5.24 12.34 10.29
CA PRO A 265 4.84 12.42 11.68
C PRO A 265 3.40 11.90 11.88
N ARG A 266 2.98 11.71 13.13
CA ARG A 266 1.62 11.31 13.57
C ARG A 266 1.19 9.95 13.02
N MET A 267 2.14 9.03 12.89
CA MET A 267 1.87 7.69 12.37
C MET A 267 1.42 6.76 13.51
N HIS A 268 0.46 5.86 13.23
CA HIS A 268 -0.07 4.88 14.18
C HIS A 268 0.55 3.48 14.03
N GLU A 269 0.40 2.65 15.06
CA GLU A 269 0.89 1.27 15.19
C GLU A 269 0.60 0.36 14.00
N ARG A 270 -0.49 0.63 13.27
CA ARG A 270 -0.97 -0.18 12.15
C ARG A 270 -0.69 0.40 10.76
N TYR A 271 -0.06 1.56 10.65
CA TYR A 271 0.07 2.25 9.35
C TYR A 271 1.04 1.58 8.37
N PHE A 272 1.88 0.65 8.85
CA PHE A 272 2.70 -0.20 7.98
C PHE A 272 1.93 -1.36 7.31
N PHE A 273 0.61 -1.48 7.52
CA PHE A 273 -0.17 -2.60 7.00
C PHE A 273 -0.02 -2.84 5.49
N LEU A 274 0.04 -1.80 4.64
CA LEU A 274 0.30 -2.02 3.21
C LEU A 274 1.71 -2.58 2.96
N ALA A 275 2.70 -2.16 3.73
CA ALA A 275 4.06 -2.70 3.63
C ALA A 275 4.10 -4.18 4.05
N ASP A 276 3.36 -4.58 5.09
CA ASP A 276 3.22 -5.99 5.51
C ASP A 276 2.77 -6.89 4.35
N ILE A 277 1.76 -6.43 3.62
CA ILE A 277 1.15 -7.14 2.50
C ILE A 277 2.08 -7.18 1.29
N LEU A 278 2.69 -6.05 0.93
CA LEU A 278 3.60 -5.99 -0.21
C LEU A 278 4.91 -6.74 0.06
N ALA A 279 5.39 -6.79 1.31
CA ALA A 279 6.55 -7.56 1.70
C ALA A 279 6.28 -9.06 1.62
N PHE A 280 5.10 -9.50 2.06
CA PHE A 280 4.65 -10.88 1.84
C PHE A 280 4.58 -11.21 0.34
N ALA A 281 3.99 -10.33 -0.47
CA ALA A 281 3.90 -10.53 -1.90
C ALA A 281 5.29 -10.63 -2.56
N LEU A 282 6.24 -9.81 -2.09
CA LEU A 282 7.65 -9.85 -2.53
C LEU A 282 8.30 -11.20 -2.22
N ALA A 283 8.14 -11.70 -0.99
CA ALA A 283 8.71 -12.99 -0.58
C ALA A 283 8.17 -14.17 -1.40
N VAL A 284 6.86 -14.20 -1.63
CA VAL A 284 6.19 -15.23 -2.44
C VAL A 284 6.66 -15.19 -3.90
N THR A 285 6.80 -14.00 -4.48
CA THR A 285 7.15 -13.84 -5.90
C THR A 285 8.63 -14.15 -6.14
N MET A 286 9.53 -13.63 -5.30
CA MET A 286 10.97 -13.80 -5.47
C MET A 286 11.50 -15.16 -5.00
N ARG A 287 10.89 -15.75 -3.97
CA ARG A 287 11.23 -17.08 -3.42
C ARG A 287 12.68 -17.25 -2.98
N ASN A 288 13.35 -16.15 -2.64
CA ASN A 288 14.73 -16.16 -2.19
C ASN A 288 14.85 -15.69 -0.74
N ARG A 289 16.03 -15.92 -0.14
CA ARG A 289 16.29 -15.55 1.26
C ARG A 289 16.12 -14.04 1.53
N ALA A 290 16.40 -13.19 0.54
CA ALA A 290 16.27 -11.74 0.68
C ALA A 290 14.79 -11.33 0.82
N GLY A 291 13.91 -11.81 -0.05
CA GLY A 291 12.48 -11.52 0.01
C GLY A 291 11.85 -12.02 1.31
N TRP A 292 12.10 -13.27 1.69
CA TRP A 292 11.61 -13.83 2.96
C TRP A 292 12.14 -13.09 4.19
N SER A 293 13.40 -12.67 4.16
CA SER A 293 13.96 -11.87 5.25
C SER A 293 13.31 -10.50 5.37
N ILE A 294 13.01 -9.83 4.25
CA ILE A 294 12.29 -8.55 4.26
C ILE A 294 10.89 -8.75 4.84
N ALA A 295 10.14 -9.75 4.34
CA ALA A 295 8.80 -10.07 4.85
C ALA A 295 8.80 -10.35 6.35
N ALA A 296 9.75 -11.15 6.84
CA ALA A 296 9.87 -11.45 8.26
C ALA A 296 10.12 -10.18 9.11
N LEU A 297 11.05 -9.32 8.69
CA LEU A 297 11.36 -8.08 9.41
C LEU A 297 10.15 -7.14 9.47
N VAL A 298 9.43 -6.98 8.35
CA VAL A 298 8.23 -6.12 8.30
C VAL A 298 7.12 -6.68 9.18
N GLN A 299 6.81 -7.98 9.06
CA GLN A 299 5.78 -8.63 9.89
C GLN A 299 6.11 -8.58 11.38
N ILE A 300 7.38 -8.80 11.75
CA ILE A 300 7.84 -8.68 13.14
C ILE A 300 7.68 -7.23 13.62
N GLY A 301 8.13 -6.25 12.83
CA GLY A 301 8.05 -4.85 13.19
C GLY A 301 6.62 -4.38 13.44
N SER A 302 5.70 -4.72 12.53
CA SER A 302 4.27 -4.38 12.65
C SER A 302 3.61 -5.11 13.81
N SER A 303 3.92 -6.39 14.01
CA SER A 303 3.36 -7.17 15.11
C SER A 303 3.81 -6.61 16.46
N LEU A 304 5.10 -6.28 16.61
CA LEU A 304 5.63 -5.67 17.83
C LEU A 304 5.00 -4.30 18.13
N ALA A 305 4.71 -3.48 17.12
CA ALA A 305 4.00 -2.22 17.31
C ALA A 305 2.57 -2.41 17.82
N ILE A 306 1.82 -3.35 17.22
CA ILE A 306 0.45 -3.65 17.68
C ILE A 306 0.46 -4.23 19.10
N LEU A 307 1.39 -5.15 19.39
CA LEU A 307 1.53 -5.69 20.75
C LEU A 307 1.98 -4.61 21.74
N GLY A 308 2.87 -3.70 21.33
CA GLY A 308 3.26 -2.53 22.10
C GLY A 308 2.08 -1.63 22.44
N TYR A 309 1.16 -1.43 21.49
CA TYR A 309 -0.10 -0.73 21.76
C TYR A 309 -1.03 -1.50 22.72
N VAL A 310 -1.21 -2.81 22.52
CA VAL A 310 -2.12 -3.64 23.33
C VAL A 310 -1.63 -3.80 24.77
N PHE A 311 -0.32 -3.93 24.96
CA PHE A 311 0.31 -4.07 26.28
C PHE A 311 0.83 -2.74 26.85
N ASP A 312 0.51 -1.61 26.22
CA ASP A 312 0.95 -0.27 26.61
C ASP A 312 2.47 -0.16 26.87
N THR A 313 3.27 -0.77 25.99
CA THR A 313 4.73 -0.88 26.12
C THR A 313 5.42 -0.36 24.86
N GLN A 314 5.84 0.91 24.89
CA GLN A 314 6.50 1.57 23.75
C GLN A 314 7.83 0.89 23.35
N ALA A 315 8.50 0.20 24.27
CA ALA A 315 9.74 -0.51 23.98
C ALA A 315 9.58 -1.57 22.87
N LEU A 316 8.41 -2.22 22.78
CA LEU A 316 8.11 -3.16 21.69
C LEU A 316 8.04 -2.42 20.35
N SER A 317 7.38 -1.28 20.30
CA SER A 317 7.31 -0.42 19.11
C SER A 317 8.70 0.08 18.67
N MET A 318 9.59 0.40 19.62
CA MET A 318 10.99 0.77 19.33
C MET A 318 11.79 -0.39 18.73
N LEU A 319 11.66 -1.61 19.26
CA LEU A 319 12.27 -2.80 18.66
C LEU A 319 11.70 -3.07 17.26
N GLY A 320 10.40 -2.86 17.09
CA GLY A 320 9.75 -2.93 15.79
C GLY A 320 10.29 -1.89 14.80
N ALA A 321 10.59 -0.67 15.26
CA ALA A 321 11.20 0.37 14.45
C ALA A 321 12.59 -0.03 13.91
N VAL A 322 13.40 -0.70 14.73
CA VAL A 322 14.69 -1.25 14.26
C VAL A 322 14.48 -2.26 13.14
N ALA A 323 13.52 -3.17 13.29
CA ALA A 323 13.18 -4.14 12.24
C ALA A 323 12.72 -3.44 10.94
N MET A 324 11.89 -2.40 11.04
CA MET A 324 11.42 -1.60 9.90
C MET A 324 12.55 -0.84 9.21
N ILE A 325 13.48 -0.22 9.96
CA ILE A 325 14.65 0.46 9.39
C ILE A 325 15.50 -0.52 8.58
N VAL A 326 15.77 -1.70 9.12
CA VAL A 326 16.54 -2.74 8.43
C VAL A 326 15.79 -3.26 7.20
N ALA A 327 14.48 -3.47 7.29
CA ALA A 327 13.65 -3.87 6.16
C ALA A 327 13.65 -2.83 5.02
N THR A 328 13.52 -1.55 5.36
CA THR A 328 13.60 -0.42 4.41
C THR A 328 14.95 -0.39 3.71
N TYR A 329 16.05 -0.49 4.45
CA TYR A 329 17.39 -0.55 3.88
C TYR A 329 17.57 -1.74 2.93
N ARG A 330 17.14 -2.94 3.33
CA ARG A 330 17.23 -4.16 2.49
C ARG A 330 16.39 -4.05 1.22
N THR A 331 15.19 -3.47 1.33
CA THR A 331 14.30 -3.23 0.19
C THR A 331 14.90 -2.20 -0.77
N ALA A 332 15.46 -1.11 -0.26
CA ALA A 332 16.15 -0.12 -1.09
C ALA A 332 17.34 -0.74 -1.84
N LYS A 333 18.19 -1.51 -1.15
CA LYS A 333 19.32 -2.22 -1.75
C LYS A 333 18.90 -3.24 -2.80
N LEU A 334 17.79 -3.93 -2.56
CA LEU A 334 17.22 -4.85 -3.54
C LEU A 334 16.77 -4.10 -4.79
N ALA A 335 16.05 -2.99 -4.62
CA ALA A 335 15.57 -2.18 -5.73
C ALA A 335 16.71 -1.57 -6.56
N THR A 336 17.80 -1.11 -5.93
CA THR A 336 18.97 -0.60 -6.67
C THR A 336 19.69 -1.72 -7.44
N ARG A 337 19.86 -2.91 -6.84
CA ARG A 337 20.48 -4.05 -7.53
C ARG A 337 19.70 -4.50 -8.77
N SER A 338 18.37 -4.50 -8.70
CA SER A 338 17.52 -4.82 -9.86
C SER A 338 17.69 -3.82 -11.01
N ILE A 339 18.06 -2.57 -10.70
CA ILE A 339 18.40 -1.57 -11.72
C ILE A 339 19.78 -1.87 -12.31
N ASP A 340 20.78 -2.11 -11.46
CA ASP A 340 22.16 -2.35 -11.90
C ASP A 340 22.28 -3.57 -12.83
N ASN A 341 21.58 -4.66 -12.50
CA ASN A 341 21.53 -5.86 -13.33
C ASN A 341 20.92 -5.59 -14.71
N GLN A 342 19.81 -4.83 -14.76
CA GLN A 342 19.18 -4.47 -16.03
C GLN A 342 20.10 -3.59 -16.90
N THR A 343 20.84 -2.65 -16.31
CA THR A 343 21.81 -1.85 -17.06
C THR A 343 22.96 -2.70 -17.61
N ALA A 344 23.46 -3.68 -16.83
CA ALA A 344 24.52 -4.58 -17.25
C ALA A 344 24.09 -5.42 -18.47
N GLU A 345 22.90 -6.03 -18.43
CA GLU A 345 22.33 -6.80 -19.54
C GLU A 345 22.21 -5.98 -20.83
N THR A 346 21.79 -4.72 -20.73
CA THR A 346 21.67 -3.83 -21.91
C THR A 346 23.01 -3.37 -22.49
N SER A 347 24.10 -3.47 -21.73
CA SER A 347 25.43 -3.01 -22.13
C SER A 347 26.37 -4.13 -22.63
N SER A 348 25.94 -5.40 -22.57
CA SER A 348 26.75 -6.52 -23.04
C SER A 348 26.89 -6.50 -24.57
N PRO A 349 28.12 -6.48 -25.13
CA PRO A 349 28.32 -6.46 -26.57
C PRO A 349 27.83 -7.76 -27.22
N ILE A 350 27.16 -7.65 -28.37
CA ILE A 350 26.77 -8.78 -29.21
C ILE A 350 28.02 -9.65 -29.47
N PRO A 351 27.99 -10.97 -29.24
CA PRO A 351 29.12 -11.84 -29.50
C PRO A 351 29.58 -11.69 -30.96
N ARG A 352 30.86 -11.33 -31.16
CA ARG A 352 31.48 -11.13 -32.49
C ARG A 352 31.46 -12.38 -33.40
N GLU A 353 31.07 -13.54 -32.88
CA GLU A 353 31.00 -14.79 -33.66
C GLU A 353 29.86 -14.81 -34.69
N ALA A 354 28.90 -13.88 -34.63
CA ALA A 354 27.84 -13.77 -35.64
C ALA A 354 28.24 -12.99 -36.91
N ILE A 355 29.45 -12.41 -36.99
CA ILE A 355 29.87 -11.52 -38.09
C ILE A 355 30.90 -12.18 -39.04
N ALA A 356 31.37 -13.41 -38.76
CA ALA A 356 32.39 -14.06 -39.58
C ALA A 356 31.92 -15.39 -40.18
N ARG A 357 31.21 -15.33 -41.31
CA ARG A 357 31.29 -16.37 -42.36
C ARG A 357 31.30 -15.70 -43.74
N PRO A 358 32.43 -15.71 -44.47
CA PRO A 358 32.43 -15.33 -45.87
C PRO A 358 31.76 -16.44 -46.68
N ALA A 359 30.88 -16.05 -47.62
CA ALA A 359 30.26 -16.95 -48.57
C ALA A 359 31.35 -17.59 -49.45
N THR A 360 31.49 -18.91 -49.37
CA THR A 360 32.33 -19.69 -50.28
C THR A 360 31.69 -19.71 -51.66
N THR A 361 32.34 -19.07 -52.62
CA THR A 361 32.08 -19.19 -54.05
C THR A 361 32.43 -20.60 -54.53
N GLY A 362 31.43 -21.43 -54.80
CA GLY A 362 31.56 -22.67 -55.56
C GLY A 362 31.28 -22.39 -57.03
N GLY A 363 32.29 -22.53 -57.88
CA GLY A 363 32.14 -22.46 -59.32
C GLY A 363 31.60 -23.79 -59.88
N GLU A 364 30.64 -23.69 -60.78
CA GLU A 364 30.37 -24.74 -61.76
C GLU A 364 30.45 -24.13 -63.16
N VAL A 365 31.42 -24.65 -63.92
CA VAL A 365 31.58 -24.47 -65.36
C VAL A 365 30.69 -25.51 -66.02
N PHE A 366 29.72 -25.09 -66.84
CA PHE A 366 29.10 -25.96 -67.84
C PHE A 366 29.17 -25.30 -69.21
N SER A 367 29.92 -25.95 -70.10
CA SER A 367 30.06 -25.64 -71.51
C SER A 367 29.00 -26.36 -72.34
N ALA A 368 28.36 -25.60 -73.24
CA ALA A 368 28.00 -25.90 -74.63
C ALA A 368 27.07 -27.09 -75.02
N SER A 369 26.07 -26.73 -75.85
CA SER A 369 25.31 -27.51 -76.86
C SER A 369 24.47 -28.69 -76.37
N ALA A 370 23.20 -28.86 -76.75
CA ALA A 370 22.53 -28.56 -78.02
C ALA A 370 21.07 -28.12 -77.83
#